data_AF-A0A0B6RWC7-F1
#
_entry.id   AF-A0A0B6RWC7-F1
#
_cell.length_a   1.000
_cell.length_b   1.000
_cell.length_c   1.000
_cell.angle_alpha   90.00
_cell.angle_beta   90.00
_cell.angle_gamma   90.00
#
_symmetry.space_group_name_H-M   'P 1'
#
loop_
_entity.id
_entity.type
_entity.pdbx_description
1 polymer ?
#
loop_
_entity_poly.entity_id
_entity_poly.type
_entity_poly.pdbx_seq_one_letter_code
_entity_poly.pdbx_strand_id
1 'polypeptide(L)' 'MTILIDPAKKAAFERLCAEQDITPSQVVRQLIREYLAQHDVKYETASMAAERATRRDK' A
#
# COMPACT_ATOMS: atom_id res chain seq x y z
N MET A 1 -12.27 -2.27 -0.60
CA MET A 1 -11.72 -2.19 -1.97
C MET A 1 -11.79 -3.58 -2.57
N THR A 2 -12.31 -3.69 -3.79
CA THR A 2 -12.41 -4.97 -4.51
C THR A 2 -11.68 -4.79 -5.84
N ILE A 3 -10.72 -5.66 -6.14
CA ILE A 3 -9.91 -5.62 -7.36
C ILE A 3 -10.24 -6.87 -8.18
N LEU A 4 -10.55 -6.68 -9.47
CA LEU A 4 -10.64 -7.78 -10.42
C LEU A 4 -9.22 -8.19 -10.82
N ILE A 5 -8.88 -9.45 -10.57
CA ILE A 5 -7.58 -10.03 -10.92
C ILE A 5 -7.80 -11.48 -11.34
N ASP A 6 -6.95 -11.94 -12.24
CA ASP A 6 -6.90 -13.35 -12.63
C ASP A 6 -6.72 -14.28 -11.39
N PRO A 7 -7.48 -15.39 -11.29
CA PRO A 7 -7.42 -16.28 -10.13
C PRO A 7 -6.03 -16.88 -9.88
N ALA A 8 -5.29 -17.24 -10.94
CA ALA A 8 -3.96 -17.83 -10.79
C ALA A 8 -2.95 -16.80 -10.25
N LYS A 9 -3.01 -15.55 -10.74
CA LYS A 9 -2.20 -14.45 -10.21
C LYS A 9 -2.54 -14.13 -8.75
N LYS A 10 -3.82 -14.15 -8.38
CA LYS A 10 -4.24 -13.97 -6.98
C LYS A 10 -3.63 -15.03 -6.07
N ALA A 11 -3.73 -16.30 -6.44
CA ALA A 11 -3.19 -17.40 -5.64
C ALA A 11 -1.66 -17.29 -5.47
N ALA A 12 -0.94 -16.96 -6.55
CA ALA A 12 0.51 -16.76 -6.50
C ALA A 12 0.90 -15.59 -5.59
N PHE A 13 0.18 -14.47 -5.68
CA PHE A 13 0.41 -13.29 -4.84
C PHE A 13 0.13 -13.57 -3.36
N GLU A 14 -0.99 -14.23 -3.04
CA GLU A 14 -1.35 -14.59 -1.67
C GLU A 14 -0.33 -15.56 -1.05
N ARG A 15 0.14 -16.55 -1.81
CA ARG A 15 1.20 -17.47 -1.38
C ARG A 15 2.51 -16.74 -1.08
N LEU A 16 2.92 -15.82 -1.97
CA LEU A 16 4.13 -15.03 -1.76
C LEU A 16 4.03 -14.14 -0.50
N CYS A 17 2.87 -13.54 -0.26
CA CYS A 17 2.63 -12.74 0.94
C CYS A 17 2.74 -13.61 2.21
N ALA A 18 2.15 -14.82 2.18
CA ALA A 18 2.20 -15.75 3.30
C ALA A 18 3.63 -16.25 3.60
N GLU A 19 4.45 -16.48 2.57
CA GLU A 19 5.88 -16.84 2.73
C GLU A 19 6.72 -15.75 3.41
N GLN A 20 6.24 -14.51 3.43
CA GLN A 20 6.92 -13.34 3.99
C GLN A 20 6.28 -12.83 5.29
N ASP A 21 5.32 -13.59 5.86
CA ASP A 21 4.55 -13.18 7.05
C ASP A 21 3.87 -11.80 6.92
N ILE A 22 3.45 -11.45 5.71
CA ILE A 22 2.72 -10.21 5.43
C ILE A 22 1.36 -10.51 4.80
N THR A 23 0.41 -9.60 5.01
CA THR A 23 -0.92 -9.72 4.41
C THR A 23 -0.94 -9.06 3.02
N PRO A 24 -1.73 -9.60 2.06
CA PRO A 24 -1.90 -8.99 0.75
C PRO A 24 -2.30 -7.51 0.80
N SER A 25 -3.11 -7.13 1.79
CA SER A 25 -3.56 -5.74 1.97
C SER A 25 -2.45 -4.79 2.44
N GLN A 26 -1.37 -5.28 3.06
CA GLN A 26 -0.20 -4.46 3.39
C GLN A 26 0.58 -4.13 2.11
N VAL A 27 0.82 -5.14 1.28
CA VAL A 27 1.55 -4.99 0.01
C VAL A 27 0.78 -4.11 -0.96
N VAL A 28 -0.52 -4.36 -1.16
CA VAL A 28 -1.34 -3.55 -2.07
C VAL A 28 -1.38 -2.08 -1.63
N ARG A 29 -1.45 -1.79 -0.33
CA ARG A 29 -1.38 -0.40 0.16
C ARG A 29 -0.03 0.24 -0.15
N GLN A 30 1.07 -0.51 -0.05
CA GLN A 30 2.38 0.00 -0.42
C GLN A 30 2.46 0.31 -1.93
N LEU A 31 2.00 -0.62 -2.77
CA LEU A 31 1.92 -0.43 -4.23
C LEU A 31 1.09 0.80 -4.60
N ILE A 32 -0.06 1.02 -3.95
CA ILE A 32 -0.89 2.22 -4.18
C ILE A 32 -0.10 3.48 -3.83
N ARG A 33 0.58 3.53 -2.68
CA ARG A 33 1.37 4.71 -2.28
C ARG A 33 2.48 5.02 -3.27
N GLU A 34 3.23 4.00 -3.66
CA GLU A 34 4.33 4.13 -4.62
C GLU A 34 3.81 4.59 -5.99
N TYR A 35 2.69 4.02 -6.45
CA TYR A 35 2.08 4.41 -7.71
C TYR A 35 1.62 5.87 -7.70
N LEU A 36 0.93 6.30 -6.63
CA LEU A 36 0.52 7.70 -6.49
C LEU A 36 1.72 8.66 -6.44
N ALA A 37 2.79 8.28 -5.73
CA ALA A 37 4.02 9.07 -5.65
C ALA A 37 4.73 9.19 -7.01
N GLN A 38 4.80 8.10 -7.78
CA GLN A 38 5.38 8.10 -9.13
C GLN A 38 4.64 9.03 -10.09
N HIS A 39 3.35 9.29 -9.84
CA HIS A 39 2.51 10.16 -10.65
C HIS A 39 2.26 11.55 -10.03
N ASP A 40 2.99 11.93 -8.98
CA ASP A 40 2.83 13.19 -8.22
C ASP A 40 1.39 13.47 -7.75
N VAL A 41 0.64 12.40 -7.46
CA VAL A 41 -0.74 12.49 -6.96
C VAL A 41 -0.75 12.60 -5.44
N LYS A 42 -1.17 13.76 -4.93
CA LYS A 42 -1.34 14.00 -3.49
C LYS A 42 -2.73 13.54 -3.03
N TYR A 43 -2.79 12.97 -1.83
CA TYR A 43 -4.05 12.52 -1.21
C TYR A 43 -4.09 12.91 0.27
N GLU A 44 -5.28 13.23 0.80
CA GLU A 44 -5.48 13.92 2.09
C GLU A 44 -4.89 13.18 3.31
N THR A 45 -4.85 11.85 3.30
CA THR A 45 -4.28 11.10 4.43
C THR A 45 -2.75 11.15 4.46
N ALA A 46 -2.08 11.40 3.33
CA ALA A 46 -0.62 11.57 3.30
C ALA A 46 -0.20 12.90 3.95
N SER A 47 -0.95 13.99 3.73
CA SER A 47 -0.65 15.29 4.34
C SER A 47 -0.81 15.23 5.86
N MET A 48 -1.87 14.61 6.37
CA MET A 48 -2.07 14.46 7.82
C MET A 48 -1.02 13.57 8.50
N ALA A 49 -0.57 12.49 7.84
CA ALA A 49 0.46 11.61 8.38
C ALA A 49 1.84 12.29 8.40
N ALA A 50 2.21 12.99 7.32
CA ALA A 50 3.45 13.76 7.24
C ALA A 50 3.49 14.86 8.31
N GLU A 51 2.38 15.58 8.50
CA GLU A 51 2.27 16.65 9.48
C GLU A 51 2.28 16.14 10.93
N ARG A 52 1.70 14.95 11.19
CA ARG A 52 1.82 14.29 12.50
C ARG A 52 3.24 13.83 12.81
N ALA A 53 4.02 13.40 11.82
CA ALA A 53 5.41 13.04 12.01
C ALA A 53 6.23 14.27 12.42
N THR A 54 6.08 15.39 11.69
CA THR A 54 6.83 16.63 11.98
C THR A 54 6.52 17.24 13.35
N ARG A 55 5.32 17.01 13.89
CA ARG A 55 4.92 17.49 15.23
C ARG A 55 5.42 16.62 16.38
N ARG A 56 5.88 15.40 16.13
CA ARG A 56 6.35 14.46 17.18
C ARG A 56 7.85 14.58 17.43
N ASP A 57 8.59 15.16 16.49
CA ASP A 57 10.02 15.47 16.58
C ASP A 57 10.31 16.86 17.19
N LYS A 58 9.27 17.57 17.67
CA LYS A 58 9.36 18.89 18.32
C LYS A 58 8.73 18.85 19.70
#